data_AF-A0A3B0C2K5-F1
#
_entry.id   AF-A0A3B0C2K5-F1
#
_cell.length_a   1.000
_cell.length_b   1.000
_cell.length_c   1.000
_cell.angle_alpha   90.00
_cell.angle_beta   90.00
_cell.angle_gamma   90.00
#
_symmetry.space_group_name_H-M   'P 1'
#
loop_
_entity.id
_entity.type
_entity.pdbx_description
1 polymer ?
#
loop_
_entity_poly.entity_id
_entity_poly.type
_entity_poly.pdbx_seq_one_letter_code
_entity_poly.pdbx_strand_id
1 'polypeptide(L)'
;MDFKKLGWILLFIGVNFATAQVKIGENPNTINGASIVELESTDKALVLTRVSTSQMQSIVPLHGAMVYNTDTQCIHYFNGAQWNNLCNGSGSTGNVSFIDNGNGTFTLNDGNGGTITFNGAAETTSTLVDNFDGTYTYTNETGGQTVISFTTTDSQNISTDGTAGNISIDNGNSITLNVDDGDADDQNEIQDLQFNSGIISLSNDPDATTINLSSYDDSAAIAALQADVDANETDADNAIALKEDAANKSTDVNLADATNTLFPTELAVKTYVDAQVGGIAPDDDVSAVDFDGTNLSVTEGGNTLSADISALDDSAAIAALQADVDANETDADNAIALKEDAANKSTDVNLADATNTLFPTELAVKTYVDAQVGGIAPDDDVSAVDFDGTNLSVTEGGNTLSADISALDDSAAIAALQADVDANETDADNAIALKEDAANKSTDGTLSGNSDVDFPTEQAVKTYVDTEVGAINTVGAETNNSISAGANGGAFYESPIKAFGKIGSNGSVIRATTGVTSTRLSTGRYRVTLPTGAVSDANYIIQLTQPGRGGAGNDDPGISYSNQTSTTFEVIVGDNDNGGTDRSRFNSEFMFTILDL
;
A
#
# COMPACT_ATOMS: atom_id res chain seq x y z
N MET A 1 -41.79 15.55 -78.62
CA MET A 1 -42.22 15.95 -77.26
C MET A 1 -42.46 17.46 -77.27
N ASP A 2 -43.63 17.87 -76.80
CA ASP A 2 -44.13 19.23 -76.93
C ASP A 2 -43.59 20.07 -75.76
N PHE A 3 -42.58 20.91 -76.02
CA PHE A 3 -41.93 21.80 -75.03
C PHE A 3 -42.92 22.70 -74.29
N LYS A 4 -44.14 22.87 -74.82
CA LYS A 4 -45.22 23.60 -74.17
C LYS A 4 -45.78 22.90 -72.93
N LYS A 5 -45.54 21.60 -72.69
CA LYS A 5 -46.04 20.90 -71.50
C LYS A 5 -45.05 20.86 -70.32
N LEU A 6 -43.75 21.06 -70.58
CA LEU A 6 -42.72 21.13 -69.53
C LEU A 6 -42.73 22.49 -68.80
N GLY A 7 -43.08 23.57 -69.52
CA GLY A 7 -43.20 24.91 -68.92
C GLY A 7 -44.33 25.03 -67.88
N TRP A 8 -45.43 24.28 -68.04
CA TRP A 8 -46.52 24.29 -67.05
C TRP A 8 -46.18 23.51 -65.78
N ILE A 9 -45.33 22.49 -65.88
CA ILE A 9 -44.86 21.72 -64.72
C ILE A 9 -43.83 22.54 -63.93
N LEU A 10 -42.95 23.28 -64.61
CA LEU A 10 -42.03 24.23 -63.97
C LEU A 10 -42.75 25.44 -63.34
N LEU A 11 -43.84 25.92 -63.96
CA LEU A 11 -44.66 27.01 -63.40
C LEU A 11 -45.46 26.56 -62.15
N PHE A 12 -45.84 25.28 -62.06
CA PHE A 12 -46.59 24.74 -60.91
C PHE A 12 -45.71 24.26 -59.75
N ILE A 13 -44.42 23.97 -59.97
CA ILE A 13 -43.47 23.60 -58.90
C ILE A 13 -42.85 24.85 -58.22
N GLY A 14 -42.74 25.98 -58.92
CA GLY A 14 -42.16 27.22 -58.38
C GLY A 14 -43.05 28.07 -57.46
N VAL A 15 -44.32 27.70 -57.25
CA VAL A 15 -45.29 28.49 -56.44
C VAL A 15 -45.36 28.08 -54.96
N ASN A 16 -44.54 27.14 -54.48
CA ASN A 16 -44.60 26.65 -53.09
C ASN A 16 -43.58 27.30 -52.11
N PHE A 17 -42.88 28.37 -52.51
CA PHE A 17 -41.94 29.09 -51.63
C PHE A 17 -42.11 30.62 -51.63
N ALA A 18 -43.30 31.12 -51.93
CA ALA A 18 -43.61 32.53 -51.70
C ALA A 18 -43.95 32.74 -50.21
N THR A 19 -42.95 33.04 -49.38
CA THR A 19 -43.20 33.57 -48.04
C THR A 19 -43.83 34.95 -48.18
N ALA A 20 -45.10 35.07 -47.83
CA ALA A 20 -45.79 36.35 -47.86
C ALA A 20 -45.27 37.22 -46.72
N GLN A 21 -44.37 38.15 -47.03
CA GLN A 21 -43.92 39.20 -46.12
C GLN A 21 -44.51 40.54 -46.58
N VAL A 22 -44.96 41.36 -45.63
CA VAL A 22 -45.60 42.64 -45.94
C VAL A 22 -44.88 43.76 -45.22
N LYS A 23 -44.13 44.59 -45.95
CA LYS A 23 -43.61 45.85 -45.42
C LYS A 23 -44.53 47.00 -45.81
N ILE A 24 -44.92 47.83 -44.85
CA ILE A 24 -45.73 49.03 -45.09
C ILE A 24 -44.97 50.21 -44.49
N GLY A 25 -44.42 51.08 -45.33
CA GLY A 25 -43.57 52.14 -44.83
C GLY A 25 -42.60 52.73 -45.82
N GLU A 26 -41.65 53.47 -45.29
CA GLU A 26 -40.41 53.84 -45.99
C GLU A 26 -39.64 52.54 -46.34
N ASN A 27 -38.91 52.54 -47.45
CA ASN A 27 -38.09 51.39 -47.90
C ASN A 27 -38.82 50.02 -48.00
N PRO A 28 -39.97 49.91 -48.70
CA PRO A 28 -40.75 48.67 -48.76
C PRO A 28 -40.04 47.51 -49.48
N ASN A 29 -38.96 47.79 -50.21
CA ASN A 29 -38.15 46.77 -50.91
C ASN A 29 -37.11 46.09 -50.01
N THR A 30 -36.94 46.55 -48.76
CA THR A 30 -36.01 46.00 -47.79
C THR A 30 -36.79 45.59 -46.56
N ILE A 31 -37.47 44.45 -46.64
CA ILE A 31 -38.06 43.79 -45.48
C ILE A 31 -37.03 42.85 -44.85
N ASN A 32 -36.94 42.85 -43.52
CA ASN A 32 -36.08 41.91 -42.83
C ASN A 32 -36.60 40.48 -43.07
N GLY A 33 -35.72 39.54 -43.43
CA GLY A 33 -36.09 38.16 -43.73
C GLY A 33 -36.80 37.41 -42.58
N ALA A 34 -36.68 37.89 -41.33
CA ALA A 34 -37.39 37.34 -40.17
C ALA A 34 -38.80 37.93 -39.95
N SER A 35 -39.19 38.96 -40.71
CA SER A 35 -40.45 39.69 -40.51
C SER A 35 -41.58 39.16 -41.40
N ILE A 36 -42.72 38.81 -40.80
CA ILE A 36 -43.96 38.55 -41.57
C ILE A 36 -44.66 39.88 -41.93
N VAL A 37 -44.63 40.86 -41.01
CA VAL A 37 -45.10 42.24 -41.24
C VAL A 37 -44.10 43.21 -40.63
N GLU A 38 -43.67 44.21 -41.39
CA GLU A 38 -42.78 45.28 -40.93
C GLU A 38 -43.38 46.65 -41.22
N LEU A 39 -43.35 47.56 -40.25
CA LEU A 39 -43.91 48.90 -40.37
C LEU A 39 -42.80 49.92 -40.13
N GLU A 40 -42.47 50.70 -41.15
CA GLU A 40 -41.40 51.72 -41.08
C GLU A 40 -41.98 53.09 -41.41
N SER A 41 -42.03 54.00 -40.45
CA SER A 41 -42.52 55.35 -40.71
C SER A 41 -41.94 56.34 -39.72
N THR A 42 -41.63 57.54 -40.21
CA THR A 42 -41.17 58.66 -39.38
C THR A 42 -42.32 59.46 -38.76
N ASP A 43 -43.56 59.28 -39.23
CA ASP A 43 -44.73 60.08 -38.85
C ASP A 43 -46.03 59.29 -38.61
N LYS A 44 -46.04 57.97 -38.82
CA LYS A 44 -47.19 57.07 -38.61
C LYS A 44 -46.84 55.95 -37.65
N ALA A 45 -47.86 55.40 -36.99
CA ALA A 45 -47.71 54.29 -36.04
C ALA A 45 -48.71 53.18 -36.33
N LEU A 46 -48.39 51.97 -35.86
CA LEU A 46 -49.36 50.87 -35.80
C LEU A 46 -50.45 51.21 -34.78
N VAL A 47 -51.66 51.42 -35.27
CA VAL A 47 -52.84 51.45 -34.41
C VAL A 47 -53.40 50.04 -34.33
N LEU A 48 -53.26 49.39 -33.17
CA LEU A 48 -53.92 48.12 -32.89
C LEU A 48 -55.43 48.26 -32.97
N THR A 49 -56.15 47.15 -33.21
CA THR A 49 -57.61 47.14 -33.23
C THR A 49 -58.15 47.72 -31.92
N ARG A 50 -58.89 48.84 -32.02
CA ARG A 50 -59.45 49.55 -30.88
C ARG A 50 -60.82 48.99 -30.54
N VAL A 51 -60.96 48.47 -29.32
CA VAL A 51 -62.19 47.82 -28.86
C VAL A 51 -62.51 48.23 -27.42
N SER A 52 -63.80 48.35 -27.09
CA SER A 52 -64.21 48.40 -25.68
C SER A 52 -63.96 47.04 -25.01
N THR A 53 -63.99 47.00 -23.69
CA THR A 53 -63.81 45.75 -22.92
C THR A 53 -64.86 44.71 -23.28
N SER A 54 -66.13 45.13 -23.45
CA SER A 54 -67.20 44.21 -23.86
C SER A 54 -66.96 43.63 -25.26
N GLN A 55 -66.45 44.44 -26.18
CA GLN A 55 -66.13 43.99 -27.54
C GLN A 55 -64.93 43.05 -27.51
N MET A 56 -63.87 43.40 -26.79
CA MET A 56 -62.66 42.57 -26.62
C MET A 56 -62.98 41.17 -26.09
N GLN A 57 -63.84 41.06 -25.08
CA GLN A 57 -64.25 39.77 -24.49
C GLN A 57 -65.16 38.94 -25.41
N SER A 58 -65.75 39.55 -26.43
CA SER A 58 -66.58 38.85 -27.42
C SER A 58 -65.77 38.35 -28.62
N ILE A 59 -64.48 38.69 -28.71
CA ILE A 59 -63.57 38.16 -29.73
C ILE A 59 -63.20 36.73 -29.35
N VAL A 60 -63.08 35.84 -30.35
CA VAL A 60 -62.43 34.53 -30.23
C VAL A 60 -61.02 34.63 -30.80
N PRO A 61 -60.02 35.15 -30.04
CA PRO A 61 -58.68 35.43 -30.54
C PRO A 61 -57.80 34.18 -30.61
N LEU A 62 -56.74 34.26 -31.43
CA LEU A 62 -55.61 33.34 -31.35
C LEU A 62 -54.64 33.76 -30.24
N HIS A 63 -53.77 32.84 -29.81
CA HIS A 63 -52.71 33.12 -28.83
C HIS A 63 -51.79 34.22 -29.37
N GLY A 64 -51.47 35.21 -28.53
CA GLY A 64 -50.66 36.37 -28.90
C GLY A 64 -51.42 37.49 -29.60
N ALA A 65 -52.75 37.38 -29.82
CA ALA A 65 -53.53 38.48 -30.38
C ALA A 65 -53.40 39.74 -29.51
N MET A 66 -53.23 40.91 -30.13
CA MET A 66 -53.09 42.19 -29.44
C MET A 66 -54.16 43.19 -29.85
N VAL A 67 -54.71 43.92 -28.89
CA VAL A 67 -55.70 44.98 -29.11
C VAL A 67 -55.39 46.18 -28.23
N TYR A 68 -55.86 47.36 -28.63
CA TYR A 68 -55.89 48.52 -27.74
C TYR A 68 -57.29 48.65 -27.14
N ASN A 69 -57.43 48.34 -25.85
CA ASN A 69 -58.69 48.48 -25.15
C ASN A 69 -58.97 49.95 -24.84
N THR A 70 -60.06 50.50 -25.37
CA THR A 70 -60.42 51.92 -25.24
C THR A 70 -60.97 52.28 -23.87
N ASP A 71 -61.53 51.34 -23.12
CA ASP A 71 -62.06 51.59 -21.78
C ASP A 71 -60.93 51.60 -20.75
N THR A 72 -59.96 50.69 -20.87
CA THR A 72 -58.77 50.66 -20.01
C THR A 72 -57.63 51.52 -20.53
N GLN A 73 -57.79 52.13 -21.71
CA GLN A 73 -56.78 52.96 -22.40
C GLN A 73 -55.41 52.28 -22.54
N CYS A 74 -55.39 50.97 -22.80
CA CYS A 74 -54.17 50.18 -22.76
C CYS A 74 -54.15 49.03 -23.77
N ILE A 75 -52.94 48.59 -24.16
CA ILE A 75 -52.70 47.38 -24.94
C ILE A 75 -52.96 46.13 -24.10
N HIS A 76 -53.76 45.22 -24.64
CA HIS A 76 -54.00 43.89 -24.07
C HIS A 76 -53.53 42.83 -25.06
N TYR A 77 -52.96 41.73 -24.56
CA TYR A 77 -52.67 40.55 -25.37
C TYR A 77 -53.40 39.32 -24.83
N PHE A 78 -53.78 38.41 -25.72
CA PHE A 78 -54.44 37.16 -25.34
C PHE A 78 -53.42 36.04 -25.16
N ASN A 79 -53.33 35.44 -23.97
CA ASN A 79 -52.36 34.36 -23.69
C ASN A 79 -52.89 32.96 -24.03
N GLY A 80 -54.08 32.87 -24.62
CA GLY A 80 -54.74 31.61 -24.94
C GLY A 80 -55.87 31.20 -24.02
N ALA A 81 -55.98 31.82 -22.86
CA ALA A 81 -57.10 31.64 -21.94
C ALA A 81 -57.80 32.96 -21.60
N GLN A 82 -57.06 34.06 -21.48
CA GLN A 82 -57.59 35.36 -21.09
C GLN A 82 -56.83 36.54 -21.73
N TRP A 83 -57.47 37.70 -21.74
CA TRP A 83 -56.86 38.98 -22.10
C TRP A 83 -56.06 39.54 -20.91
N ASN A 84 -54.76 39.78 -21.11
CA ASN A 84 -53.86 40.37 -20.12
C ASN A 84 -53.54 41.82 -20.48
N ASN A 85 -53.65 42.72 -19.51
CA ASN A 85 -53.36 44.15 -19.65
C ASN A 85 -51.83 44.38 -19.49
N LEU A 86 -51.21 45.10 -20.43
CA LEU A 86 -49.75 45.37 -20.42
C LEU A 86 -49.33 46.71 -19.78
N CYS A 87 -50.27 47.61 -19.48
CA CYS A 87 -49.95 48.97 -18.99
C CYS A 87 -50.31 49.17 -17.52
N ASN A 88 -51.15 48.32 -16.95
CA ASN A 88 -51.43 48.35 -15.51
C ASN A 88 -50.42 47.49 -14.74
N GLY A 89 -49.18 47.97 -14.66
CA GLY A 89 -48.16 47.50 -13.70
C GLY A 89 -48.28 48.18 -12.34
N SER A 90 -49.49 48.51 -11.90
CA SER A 90 -49.73 49.22 -10.63
C SER A 90 -50.59 48.36 -9.72
N GLY A 91 -49.94 47.44 -9.00
CA GLY A 91 -50.55 46.74 -7.87
C GLY A 91 -50.45 45.22 -7.85
N SER A 92 -49.59 44.58 -8.65
CA SER A 92 -49.30 43.16 -8.48
C SER A 92 -47.81 42.89 -8.75
N THR A 93 -47.17 42.28 -7.76
CA THR A 93 -45.86 41.62 -7.83
C THR A 93 -45.64 40.90 -9.16
N GLY A 94 -44.50 41.11 -9.82
CA GLY A 94 -44.02 40.19 -10.86
C GLY A 94 -43.23 40.75 -12.04
N ASN A 95 -42.80 42.01 -12.07
CA ASN A 95 -41.95 42.49 -13.17
C ASN A 95 -40.49 42.64 -12.73
N VAL A 96 -39.64 41.74 -13.21
CA VAL A 96 -38.18 41.79 -13.01
C VAL A 96 -37.61 42.95 -13.82
N SER A 97 -36.84 43.84 -13.19
CA SER A 97 -36.21 44.98 -13.86
C SER A 97 -34.77 45.18 -13.41
N PHE A 98 -33.90 45.57 -14.33
CA PHE A 98 -32.53 46.01 -14.05
C PHE A 98 -32.46 47.54 -14.12
N ILE A 99 -31.88 48.16 -13.10
CA ILE A 99 -31.69 49.61 -12.98
C ILE A 99 -30.20 49.90 -12.87
N ASP A 100 -29.65 50.69 -13.78
CA ASP A 100 -28.33 51.31 -13.62
C ASP A 100 -28.47 52.54 -12.72
N ASN A 101 -27.75 52.57 -11.60
CA ASN A 101 -27.83 53.65 -10.62
C ASN A 101 -26.93 54.85 -10.96
N GLY A 102 -26.14 54.77 -12.03
CA GLY A 102 -25.25 55.86 -12.49
C GLY A 102 -24.08 56.17 -11.55
N ASN A 103 -23.86 55.33 -10.53
CA ASN A 103 -22.77 55.45 -9.55
C ASN A 103 -21.84 54.22 -9.53
N GLY A 104 -21.87 53.42 -10.59
CA GLY A 104 -21.09 52.18 -10.70
C GLY A 104 -21.77 50.94 -10.08
N THR A 105 -23.02 51.06 -9.63
CA THR A 105 -23.82 49.93 -9.12
C THR A 105 -25.03 49.65 -10.01
N PHE A 106 -25.43 48.39 -10.09
CA PHE A 106 -26.63 47.94 -10.79
C PHE A 106 -27.60 47.30 -9.80
N THR A 107 -28.88 47.64 -9.88
CA THR A 107 -29.92 47.08 -9.00
C THR A 107 -30.87 46.19 -9.78
N LEU A 108 -30.99 44.93 -9.36
CA LEU A 108 -32.04 44.02 -9.80
C LEU A 108 -33.22 44.15 -8.84
N ASN A 109 -34.40 44.45 -9.36
CA ASN A 109 -35.67 44.29 -8.66
C ASN A 109 -36.30 42.98 -9.11
N ASP A 110 -36.55 42.07 -8.17
CA ASP A 110 -37.09 40.74 -8.44
C ASP A 110 -38.59 40.75 -8.76
N GLY A 111 -39.23 41.92 -8.74
CA GLY A 111 -40.65 42.09 -8.99
C GLY A 111 -41.54 41.71 -7.80
N ASN A 112 -40.98 41.18 -6.70
CA ASN A 112 -41.67 40.77 -5.48
C ASN A 112 -41.35 41.67 -4.27
N GLY A 113 -40.69 42.81 -4.51
CA GLY A 113 -40.30 43.78 -3.49
C GLY A 113 -38.89 43.56 -2.94
N GLY A 114 -38.16 42.57 -3.43
CA GLY A 114 -36.74 42.37 -3.16
C GLY A 114 -35.89 43.14 -4.17
N THR A 115 -34.90 43.88 -3.66
CA THR A 115 -33.88 44.53 -4.48
C THR A 115 -32.50 44.03 -4.07
N ILE A 116 -31.68 43.68 -5.06
CA ILE A 116 -30.27 43.33 -4.87
C ILE A 116 -29.44 44.32 -5.67
N THR A 117 -28.52 45.01 -5.01
CA THR A 117 -27.60 45.96 -5.65
C THR A 117 -26.20 45.34 -5.72
N PHE A 118 -25.66 45.24 -6.93
CA PHE A 118 -24.31 44.76 -7.21
C PHE A 118 -23.35 45.94 -7.37
N ASN A 119 -22.15 45.84 -6.80
CA ASN A 119 -21.07 46.76 -7.09
C ASN A 119 -20.39 46.33 -8.41
N GLY A 120 -20.34 47.22 -9.39
CA GLY A 120 -19.68 46.99 -10.68
C GLY A 120 -18.26 47.57 -10.75
N ALA A 121 -17.70 48.03 -9.62
CA ALA A 121 -16.31 48.48 -9.56
C ALA A 121 -15.34 47.31 -9.81
N ALA A 122 -14.21 47.58 -10.47
CA ALA A 122 -13.16 46.59 -10.67
C ALA A 122 -12.44 46.29 -9.34
N GLU A 123 -12.35 45.01 -8.98
CA GLU A 123 -11.56 44.54 -7.84
C GLU A 123 -10.05 44.73 -8.12
N THR A 124 -9.26 45.05 -7.08
CA THR A 124 -7.79 45.21 -7.17
C THR A 124 -7.08 44.25 -6.23
N THR A 125 -5.81 43.93 -6.50
CA THR A 125 -5.01 43.01 -5.68
C THR A 125 -4.65 43.60 -4.32
N SER A 126 -4.97 42.89 -3.22
CA SER A 126 -4.39 43.13 -1.89
C SER A 126 -2.94 42.64 -1.82
N THR A 127 -2.10 43.23 -0.97
CA THR A 127 -0.68 42.84 -0.81
C THR A 127 -0.34 42.47 0.63
N LEU A 128 0.57 41.51 0.81
CA LEU A 128 1.21 41.20 2.07
C LEU A 128 2.72 41.37 1.87
N VAL A 129 3.32 42.31 2.58
CA VAL A 129 4.75 42.65 2.46
C VAL A 129 5.47 42.31 3.76
N ASP A 130 6.58 41.58 3.67
CA ASP A 130 7.50 41.37 4.78
C ASP A 130 8.27 42.67 5.07
N ASN A 131 8.23 43.13 6.32
CA ASN A 131 8.94 44.35 6.74
C ASN A 131 10.41 44.07 7.14
N PHE A 132 10.85 42.80 7.14
CA PHE A 132 12.19 42.34 7.54
C PHE A 132 12.56 42.66 9.00
N ASP A 133 11.58 42.98 9.84
CA ASP A 133 11.74 43.28 11.27
C ASP A 133 10.93 42.32 12.17
N GLY A 134 10.45 41.21 11.60
CA GLY A 134 9.58 40.24 12.29
C GLY A 134 8.10 40.58 12.24
N THR A 135 7.71 41.56 11.41
CA THR A 135 6.31 41.91 11.14
C THR A 135 6.00 41.89 9.64
N TYR A 136 4.71 41.71 9.31
CA TYR A 136 4.20 41.78 7.94
C TYR A 136 3.15 42.88 7.83
N THR A 137 3.16 43.64 6.74
CA THR A 137 2.14 44.66 6.45
C THR A 137 1.16 44.13 5.41
N TYR A 138 -0.09 43.92 5.82
CA TYR A 138 -1.20 43.65 4.91
C TYR A 138 -1.82 44.96 4.46
N THR A 139 -1.96 45.17 3.14
CA THR A 139 -2.66 46.32 2.55
C THR A 139 -3.91 45.83 1.82
N ASN A 140 -5.08 46.30 2.25
CA ASN A 140 -6.35 46.00 1.59
C ASN A 140 -6.55 46.82 0.31
N GLU A 141 -7.62 46.52 -0.43
CA GLU A 141 -7.97 47.10 -1.74
C GLU A 141 -8.28 48.60 -1.67
N THR A 142 -8.60 49.10 -0.47
CA THR A 142 -8.82 50.53 -0.20
C THR A 142 -7.56 51.27 0.24
N GLY A 143 -6.41 50.57 0.29
CA GLY A 143 -5.12 51.10 0.76
C GLY A 143 -4.95 51.12 2.28
N GLY A 144 -5.90 50.54 3.03
CA GLY A 144 -5.83 50.40 4.48
C GLY A 144 -4.79 49.35 4.88
N GLN A 145 -3.85 49.73 5.74
CA GLN A 145 -2.75 48.87 6.18
C GLN A 145 -2.99 48.32 7.59
N THR A 146 -2.68 47.03 7.78
CA THR A 146 -2.65 46.36 9.08
C THR A 146 -1.28 45.69 9.26
N VAL A 147 -0.59 46.02 10.36
CA VAL A 147 0.67 45.36 10.72
C VAL A 147 0.37 44.12 11.55
N ILE A 148 0.81 42.97 11.06
CA ILE A 148 0.73 41.67 11.71
C ILE A 148 2.08 41.43 12.36
N SER A 149 2.12 41.37 13.68
CA SER A 149 3.34 41.14 14.45
C SER A 149 3.28 39.78 15.13
N PHE A 150 4.30 38.96 14.88
CA PHE A 150 4.53 37.71 15.58
C PHE A 150 5.54 37.96 16.71
N THR A 151 5.14 38.71 17.74
CA THR A 151 5.98 38.80 18.94
C THR A 151 5.97 37.45 19.67
N THR A 152 7.17 36.88 19.79
CA THR A 152 7.59 35.65 20.52
C THR A 152 7.38 34.31 19.82
N THR A 153 8.37 33.90 19.03
CA THR A 153 8.75 32.49 18.93
C THR A 153 10.24 32.40 19.24
N ASP A 154 10.53 31.87 20.42
CA ASP A 154 11.83 31.68 21.03
C ASP A 154 12.84 31.04 20.05
N SER A 155 13.72 31.84 19.45
CA SER A 155 14.83 31.32 18.66
C SER A 155 16.02 31.15 19.59
N GLN A 156 16.11 30.01 20.25
CA GLN A 156 17.18 29.69 21.18
C GLN A 156 18.42 29.22 20.39
N ASN A 157 19.43 30.08 20.25
CA ASN A 157 20.75 29.65 19.80
C ASN A 157 21.47 29.01 20.99
N ILE A 158 21.61 27.68 20.99
CA ILE A 158 22.55 27.01 21.89
C ILE A 158 23.94 27.15 21.27
N SER A 159 24.70 28.14 21.71
CA SER A 159 26.09 28.34 21.30
C SER A 159 27.04 28.09 22.45
N THR A 160 28.17 27.44 22.17
CA THR A 160 29.34 27.45 23.04
C THR A 160 30.40 28.37 22.43
N ASP A 161 31.20 29.05 23.25
CA ASP A 161 32.29 29.92 22.80
C ASP A 161 33.61 29.15 22.57
N GLY A 162 33.55 27.81 22.61
CA GLY A 162 34.71 26.93 22.46
C GLY A 162 35.48 26.66 23.76
N THR A 163 35.00 27.13 24.91
CA THR A 163 35.58 26.84 26.24
C THR A 163 34.69 25.90 27.06
N ALA A 164 35.28 25.06 27.92
CA ALA A 164 34.54 24.14 28.78
C ALA A 164 33.70 24.88 29.83
N GLY A 165 32.44 24.47 30.02
CA GLY A 165 31.60 24.89 31.14
C GLY A 165 30.67 26.10 30.93
N ASN A 166 30.52 26.66 29.72
CA ASN A 166 29.68 27.84 29.50
C ASN A 166 28.50 27.57 28.54
N ILE A 167 27.27 27.58 29.06
CA ILE A 167 26.01 27.65 28.28
C ILE A 167 25.31 28.95 28.72
N SER A 168 25.08 29.86 27.78
CA SER A 168 24.34 31.10 28.02
C SER A 168 22.94 31.02 27.41
N ILE A 169 21.92 31.56 28.12
CA ILE A 169 20.58 31.79 27.59
C ILE A 169 20.31 33.30 27.68
N ASP A 170 19.97 33.93 26.56
CA ASP A 170 19.56 35.33 26.57
C ASP A 170 18.19 35.49 27.26
N ASN A 171 18.08 36.50 28.13
CA ASN A 171 16.85 36.91 28.85
C ASN A 171 16.26 35.93 29.89
N GLY A 172 17.11 35.16 30.58
CA GLY A 172 16.97 35.00 32.04
C GLY A 172 16.12 33.84 32.58
N ASN A 173 16.42 32.61 32.18
CA ASN A 173 16.21 31.44 33.04
C ASN A 173 17.56 30.92 33.56
N SER A 174 17.59 30.46 34.82
CA SER A 174 18.78 29.84 35.40
C SER A 174 18.93 28.41 34.90
N ILE A 175 20.00 28.12 34.17
CA ILE A 175 20.55 26.77 34.06
C ILE A 175 21.39 26.53 35.32
N THR A 176 20.97 25.59 36.16
CA THR A 176 21.80 25.08 37.25
C THR A 176 22.46 23.79 36.75
N LEU A 177 23.71 23.89 36.27
CA LEU A 177 24.55 22.72 36.01
C LEU A 177 25.34 22.44 37.29
N ASN A 178 24.92 21.43 38.05
CA ASN A 178 25.69 20.96 39.19
C ASN A 178 26.80 20.03 38.68
N VAL A 179 27.89 20.59 38.16
CA VAL A 179 29.18 19.88 38.02
C VAL A 179 30.01 20.19 39.26
N ASP A 180 29.53 19.70 40.40
CA ASP A 180 30.29 19.69 41.65
C ASP A 180 31.02 18.35 41.74
N ASP A 181 32.24 18.28 41.18
CA ASP A 181 33.23 17.24 41.48
C ASP A 181 34.24 17.69 42.56
N GLY A 182 34.12 18.94 43.02
CA GLY A 182 34.63 19.40 44.31
C GLY A 182 36.05 19.95 44.35
N ASP A 183 36.84 19.94 43.26
CA ASP A 183 38.19 20.55 43.30
C ASP A 183 38.68 21.30 42.05
N ALA A 184 38.03 21.18 40.89
CA ALA A 184 38.39 21.90 39.65
C ALA A 184 39.89 21.79 39.25
N ASP A 185 40.55 20.67 39.60
CA ASP A 185 41.94 20.38 39.19
C ASP A 185 41.93 19.53 37.92
N ASP A 186 42.36 20.13 36.80
CA ASP A 186 42.41 19.53 35.45
C ASP A 186 43.41 18.36 35.30
N GLN A 187 44.02 17.95 36.41
CA GLN A 187 44.94 16.82 36.51
C GLN A 187 44.34 15.63 37.30
N ASN A 188 43.16 15.78 37.91
CA ASN A 188 42.44 14.76 38.67
C ASN A 188 41.42 13.99 37.81
N GLU A 189 41.01 14.50 36.64
CA GLU A 189 40.13 13.74 35.75
C GLU A 189 40.95 12.68 34.98
N ILE A 190 41.03 11.47 35.57
CA ILE A 190 41.66 10.26 34.99
C ILE A 190 41.21 10.09 33.54
N GLN A 191 42.12 10.17 32.56
CA GLN A 191 41.72 10.16 31.15
C GLN A 191 42.30 9.02 30.28
N ASP A 192 43.43 8.37 30.60
CA ASP A 192 43.96 7.32 29.72
C ASP A 192 44.33 6.00 30.41
N LEU A 193 43.82 4.90 29.87
CA LEU A 193 44.28 3.54 30.16
C LEU A 193 45.55 3.25 29.35
N GLN A 194 46.68 3.06 30.03
CA GLN A 194 47.97 2.79 29.42
C GLN A 194 48.29 1.29 29.49
N PHE A 195 48.76 0.70 28.39
CA PHE A 195 49.31 -0.65 28.36
C PHE A 195 50.76 -0.61 27.89
N ASN A 196 51.69 -1.02 28.75
CA ASN A 196 53.11 -1.10 28.41
C ASN A 196 53.75 -2.36 29.00
N SER A 197 54.46 -3.11 28.17
CA SER A 197 55.21 -4.33 28.55
C SER A 197 54.42 -5.32 29.43
N GLY A 198 53.16 -5.57 29.09
CA GLY A 198 52.32 -6.53 29.81
C GLY A 198 51.66 -5.97 31.07
N ILE A 199 51.76 -4.68 31.36
CA ILE A 199 51.11 -4.04 32.51
C ILE A 199 50.08 -3.02 32.02
N ILE A 200 48.86 -3.12 32.55
CA ILE A 200 47.82 -2.08 32.40
C ILE A 200 47.92 -1.15 33.61
N SER A 201 48.01 0.16 33.37
CA SER A 201 47.99 1.22 34.37
C SER A 201 47.09 2.36 33.93
N LEU A 202 46.64 3.19 34.86
CA LEU A 202 45.95 4.44 34.56
C LEU A 202 46.98 5.59 34.60
N SER A 203 46.95 6.51 33.63
CA SER A 203 47.77 7.72 33.69
C SER A 203 47.33 8.58 34.87
N ASN A 204 48.28 9.10 35.65
CA ASN A 204 48.05 9.99 36.80
C ASN A 204 47.19 9.39 37.94
N ASP A 205 47.13 8.06 38.08
CA ASP A 205 46.50 7.42 39.24
C ASP A 205 47.33 7.62 40.53
N PRO A 206 46.82 8.34 41.54
CA PRO A 206 47.55 8.60 42.79
C PRO A 206 47.89 7.33 43.58
N ASP A 207 47.13 6.25 43.39
CA ASP A 207 47.36 4.96 44.06
C ASP A 207 48.26 4.00 43.27
N ALA A 208 48.66 4.39 42.04
CA ALA A 208 49.49 3.61 41.13
C ALA A 208 48.96 2.16 40.94
N THR A 209 47.65 2.02 40.77
CA THR A 209 47.00 0.73 40.54
C THR A 209 47.47 0.14 39.23
N THR A 210 48.08 -1.05 39.29
CA THR A 210 48.56 -1.76 38.10
C THR A 210 48.01 -3.17 38.05
N ILE A 211 47.66 -3.62 36.84
CA ILE A 211 47.30 -5.00 36.56
C ILE A 211 48.45 -5.60 35.74
N ASN A 212 49.20 -6.52 36.34
CA ASN A 212 50.27 -7.21 35.66
C ASN A 212 49.74 -8.45 34.92
N LEU A 213 49.78 -8.40 33.59
CA LEU A 213 49.40 -9.47 32.67
C LEU A 213 50.63 -10.19 32.08
N SER A 214 51.85 -9.91 32.55
CA SER A 214 53.08 -10.50 31.99
C SER A 214 53.14 -12.03 32.09
N SER A 215 52.39 -12.63 33.02
CA SER A 215 52.25 -14.09 33.12
C SER A 215 51.37 -14.72 32.03
N TYR A 216 50.67 -13.89 31.26
CA TYR A 216 49.86 -14.28 30.10
C TYR A 216 50.51 -13.88 28.77
N ASP A 217 51.72 -13.31 28.81
CA ASP A 217 52.49 -12.98 27.60
C ASP A 217 53.18 -14.24 27.06
N ASP A 218 52.44 -14.99 26.24
CA ASP A 218 52.91 -16.20 25.57
C ASP A 218 53.88 -15.90 24.39
N SER A 219 54.42 -14.68 24.26
CA SER A 219 55.32 -14.28 23.17
C SER A 219 56.50 -15.24 22.98
N ALA A 220 57.05 -15.80 24.06
CA ALA A 220 58.11 -16.79 23.98
C ALA A 220 57.64 -18.14 23.40
N ALA A 221 56.41 -18.56 23.72
CA ALA A 221 55.80 -19.78 23.18
C ALA A 221 55.39 -19.59 21.71
N ILE A 222 54.87 -18.41 21.35
CA ILE A 222 54.54 -18.05 19.96
C ILE A 222 55.82 -18.02 19.11
N ALA A 223 56.92 -17.44 19.61
CA ALA A 223 58.20 -17.44 18.90
C ALA A 223 58.76 -18.86 18.69
N ALA A 224 58.59 -19.75 19.68
CA ALA A 224 58.96 -21.15 19.53
C ALA A 224 58.10 -21.88 18.47
N LEU A 225 56.78 -21.64 18.47
CA LEU A 225 55.88 -22.21 17.48
C LEU A 225 56.20 -21.70 16.06
N GLN A 226 56.52 -20.42 15.91
CA GLN A 226 56.90 -19.86 14.61
C GLN A 226 58.20 -20.49 14.08
N ALA A 227 59.19 -20.71 14.95
CA ALA A 227 60.42 -21.40 14.55
C ALA A 227 60.15 -22.85 14.08
N ASP A 228 59.22 -23.57 14.72
CA ASP A 228 58.80 -24.90 14.29
C ASP A 228 58.04 -24.86 12.95
N VAL A 229 57.19 -23.84 12.73
CA VAL A 229 56.49 -23.63 11.45
C VAL A 229 57.47 -23.35 10.32
N ASP A 230 58.42 -22.44 10.52
CA ASP A 230 59.43 -22.08 9.51
C ASP A 230 60.32 -23.29 9.16
N ALA A 231 60.65 -24.13 10.16
CA ALA A 231 61.38 -25.37 9.94
C ALA A 231 60.57 -26.38 9.12
N ASN A 232 59.28 -26.56 9.44
CA ASN A 232 58.39 -27.43 8.67
C ASN A 232 58.19 -26.95 7.23
N GLU A 233 58.08 -25.64 7.02
CA GLU A 233 57.98 -25.04 5.69
C GLU A 233 59.26 -25.33 4.87
N THR A 234 60.42 -25.13 5.48
CA THR A 234 61.72 -25.46 4.86
C THR A 234 61.83 -26.95 4.51
N ASP A 235 61.42 -27.83 5.42
CA ASP A 235 61.44 -29.29 5.20
C ASP A 235 60.49 -29.70 4.07
N ALA A 236 59.30 -29.10 4.00
CA ALA A 236 58.32 -29.33 2.94
C ALA A 236 58.84 -28.88 1.58
N ASP A 237 59.42 -27.67 1.50
CA ASP A 237 60.00 -27.12 0.27
C ASP A 237 61.12 -28.02 -0.27
N ASN A 238 62.02 -28.48 0.61
CA ASN A 238 63.08 -29.41 0.25
C ASN A 238 62.53 -30.74 -0.29
N ALA A 239 61.47 -31.28 0.33
CA ALA A 239 60.84 -32.52 -0.11
C ALA A 239 60.15 -32.38 -1.48
N ILE A 240 59.50 -31.25 -1.73
CA ILE A 240 58.87 -30.94 -3.02
C ILE A 240 59.93 -30.80 -4.12
N ALA A 241 61.02 -30.07 -3.85
CA ALA A 241 62.12 -29.91 -4.80
C ALA A 241 62.74 -31.26 -5.20
N LEU A 242 62.88 -32.20 -4.25
CA LEU A 242 63.30 -33.57 -4.55
C LEU A 242 62.32 -34.32 -5.44
N LYS A 243 61.00 -34.20 -5.23
CA LYS A 243 60.00 -34.88 -6.09
C LYS A 243 59.99 -34.35 -7.53
N GLU A 244 60.16 -33.05 -7.70
CA GLU A 244 60.15 -32.41 -9.01
C GLU A 244 61.48 -32.49 -9.76
N ASP A 245 62.55 -32.91 -9.09
CA ASP A 245 63.86 -33.12 -9.70
C ASP A 245 63.77 -34.11 -10.87
N ALA A 246 64.30 -33.69 -12.01
CA ALA A 246 64.34 -34.50 -13.22
C ALA A 246 65.11 -35.82 -13.01
N ALA A 247 66.06 -35.85 -12.07
CA ALA A 247 66.76 -37.06 -11.70
C ALA A 247 65.85 -38.15 -11.08
N ASN A 248 64.70 -37.76 -10.53
CA ASN A 248 63.72 -38.65 -9.90
C ASN A 248 62.54 -39.04 -10.83
N LYS A 249 62.58 -38.65 -12.11
CA LYS A 249 61.54 -38.92 -13.11
C LYS A 249 62.06 -39.89 -14.20
N SER A 250 61.30 -40.97 -14.47
CA SER A 250 61.61 -41.97 -15.49
C SER A 250 61.03 -41.60 -16.86
N THR A 251 61.85 -41.66 -17.90
CA THR A 251 61.43 -41.51 -19.30
C THR A 251 61.15 -42.86 -19.98
N ASP A 252 61.09 -43.97 -19.24
CA ASP A 252 60.84 -45.30 -19.80
C ASP A 252 59.37 -45.48 -20.24
N VAL A 253 59.16 -45.46 -21.55
CA VAL A 253 57.85 -45.58 -22.21
C VAL A 253 57.17 -46.94 -22.03
N ASN A 254 57.88 -47.95 -21.53
CA ASN A 254 57.30 -49.27 -21.28
C ASN A 254 56.84 -49.46 -19.82
N LEU A 255 56.97 -48.43 -18.97
CA LEU A 255 56.64 -48.46 -17.55
C LEU A 255 57.28 -49.65 -16.80
N ALA A 256 58.48 -50.07 -17.22
CA ALA A 256 59.11 -51.32 -16.81
C ALA A 256 60.28 -51.13 -15.83
N ASP A 257 60.27 -50.07 -15.01
CA ASP A 257 61.26 -49.89 -13.95
C ASP A 257 61.05 -50.93 -12.83
N ALA A 258 61.86 -51.98 -12.85
CA ALA A 258 61.83 -53.05 -11.86
C ALA A 258 62.33 -52.63 -10.46
N THR A 259 62.90 -51.42 -10.31
CA THR A 259 63.48 -50.95 -9.04
C THR A 259 62.55 -50.04 -8.23
N ASN A 260 61.45 -49.54 -8.83
CA ASN A 260 60.54 -48.56 -8.24
C ASN A 260 61.23 -47.31 -7.67
N THR A 261 62.36 -46.88 -8.27
CA THR A 261 63.15 -45.77 -7.73
C THR A 261 62.79 -44.41 -8.32
N LEU A 262 62.21 -44.39 -9.53
CA LEU A 262 61.85 -43.18 -10.26
C LEU A 262 60.35 -43.14 -10.57
N PHE A 263 59.73 -41.96 -10.57
CA PHE A 263 58.32 -41.77 -10.95
C PHE A 263 58.18 -41.65 -12.49
N PRO A 264 57.25 -42.35 -13.16
CA PRO A 264 57.11 -42.28 -14.61
C PRO A 264 56.63 -40.90 -15.10
N THR A 265 57.19 -40.43 -16.22
CA THR A 265 56.76 -39.20 -16.89
C THR A 265 55.43 -39.38 -17.64
N GLU A 266 54.67 -38.29 -17.81
CA GLU A 266 53.40 -38.30 -18.54
C GLU A 266 53.50 -38.90 -19.96
N LEU A 267 54.55 -38.51 -20.70
CA LEU A 267 54.80 -38.99 -22.06
C LEU A 267 55.03 -40.52 -22.11
N ALA A 268 55.68 -41.08 -21.08
CA ALA A 268 55.91 -42.52 -20.98
C ALA A 268 54.60 -43.29 -20.78
N VAL A 269 53.73 -42.83 -19.88
CA VAL A 269 52.42 -43.45 -19.63
C VAL A 269 51.52 -43.38 -20.87
N LYS A 270 51.46 -42.21 -21.53
CA LYS A 270 50.65 -42.03 -22.74
C LYS A 270 51.05 -42.99 -23.85
N THR A 271 52.36 -43.13 -24.09
CA THR A 271 52.89 -44.02 -25.13
C THR A 271 52.51 -45.49 -24.86
N TYR A 272 52.61 -45.94 -23.61
CA TYR A 272 52.20 -47.29 -23.22
C TYR A 272 50.71 -47.53 -23.46
N VAL A 273 49.85 -46.63 -23.00
CA VAL A 273 48.38 -46.77 -23.13
C VAL A 273 47.96 -46.77 -24.59
N ASP A 274 48.48 -45.86 -25.42
CA ASP A 274 48.17 -45.81 -26.85
C ASP A 274 48.54 -47.13 -27.55
N ALA A 275 49.67 -47.74 -27.19
CA ALA A 275 50.09 -49.03 -27.73
C ALA A 275 49.20 -50.22 -27.30
N GLN A 276 48.66 -50.21 -26.07
CA GLN A 276 47.74 -51.26 -25.60
C GLN A 276 46.34 -51.13 -26.23
N VAL A 277 45.84 -49.90 -26.42
CA VAL A 277 44.51 -49.64 -26.99
C VAL A 277 44.48 -49.91 -28.51
N GLY A 278 45.58 -49.70 -29.22
CA GLY A 278 45.69 -50.04 -30.65
C GLY A 278 45.65 -51.55 -30.98
N GLY A 279 45.69 -52.42 -29.97
CA GLY A 279 45.73 -53.89 -30.12
C GLY A 279 44.40 -54.63 -29.89
N ILE A 280 43.28 -53.94 -29.64
CA ILE A 280 41.97 -54.56 -29.37
C ILE A 280 41.13 -54.57 -30.66
N ALA A 281 40.81 -55.75 -31.19
CA ALA A 281 39.89 -55.89 -32.34
C ALA A 281 38.41 -55.78 -31.88
N PRO A 282 37.56 -54.97 -32.53
CA PRO A 282 36.16 -54.80 -32.16
C PRO A 282 35.26 -56.00 -32.52
N ASP A 283 34.17 -56.09 -31.76
CA ASP A 283 33.13 -57.12 -31.57
C ASP A 283 32.34 -57.58 -32.82
N ASP A 284 31.80 -58.81 -32.79
CA ASP A 284 31.41 -59.70 -33.91
C ASP A 284 29.88 -59.94 -34.03
N ASP A 285 29.07 -58.91 -34.35
CA ASP A 285 27.61 -59.08 -34.49
C ASP A 285 27.02 -58.73 -35.89
N VAL A 286 27.75 -58.05 -36.78
CA VAL A 286 27.39 -57.89 -38.21
C VAL A 286 28.66 -57.69 -39.04
N SER A 287 28.97 -58.62 -39.94
CA SER A 287 30.22 -58.56 -40.72
C SER A 287 30.10 -57.72 -42.00
N ALA A 288 28.89 -57.61 -42.57
CA ALA A 288 28.62 -56.67 -43.64
C ALA A 288 27.12 -56.34 -43.74
N VAL A 289 26.80 -55.08 -44.04
CA VAL A 289 25.48 -54.68 -44.57
C VAL A 289 25.74 -54.10 -45.95
N ASP A 290 25.00 -54.58 -46.95
CA ASP A 290 25.12 -54.13 -48.34
C ASP A 290 23.75 -53.81 -48.92
N PHE A 291 23.69 -52.79 -49.76
CA PHE A 291 22.49 -52.41 -50.50
C PHE A 291 22.85 -52.19 -51.96
N ASP A 292 22.32 -53.05 -52.83
CA ASP A 292 22.64 -53.06 -54.26
C ASP A 292 21.70 -52.16 -55.09
N GLY A 293 20.86 -51.37 -54.43
CA GLY A 293 19.82 -50.54 -55.06
C GLY A 293 18.44 -51.21 -55.12
N THR A 294 18.34 -52.53 -54.90
CA THR A 294 17.07 -53.28 -54.87
C THR A 294 16.87 -53.99 -53.53
N ASN A 295 17.89 -54.72 -53.06
CA ASN A 295 17.81 -55.52 -51.84
C ASN A 295 18.75 -55.01 -50.76
N LEU A 296 18.26 -54.91 -49.53
CA LEU A 296 19.11 -54.72 -48.34
C LEU A 296 19.54 -56.09 -47.82
N SER A 297 20.84 -56.31 -47.76
CA SER A 297 21.46 -57.58 -47.38
C SER A 297 22.30 -57.41 -46.13
N VAL A 298 22.09 -58.27 -45.13
CA VAL A 298 22.87 -58.30 -43.89
C VAL A 298 23.59 -59.64 -43.81
N THR A 299 24.91 -59.60 -43.62
CA THR A 299 25.78 -60.77 -43.54
C THR A 299 26.37 -60.90 -42.14
N GLU A 300 26.24 -62.10 -41.58
CA GLU A 300 26.79 -62.48 -40.27
C GLU A 300 27.46 -63.84 -40.41
N GLY A 301 28.73 -63.96 -40.00
CA GLY A 301 29.45 -65.23 -40.04
C GLY A 301 29.50 -65.95 -41.40
N GLY A 302 29.34 -65.20 -42.51
CA GLY A 302 29.31 -65.74 -43.88
C GLY A 302 27.93 -66.15 -44.40
N ASN A 303 26.86 -65.98 -43.62
CA ASN A 303 25.48 -66.15 -44.08
C ASN A 303 24.83 -64.79 -44.34
N THR A 304 24.20 -64.63 -45.50
CA THR A 304 23.54 -63.37 -45.88
C THR A 304 22.03 -63.55 -45.91
N LEU A 305 21.30 -62.72 -45.16
CA LEU A 305 19.86 -62.54 -45.30
C LEU A 305 19.62 -61.31 -46.17
N SER A 306 18.82 -61.44 -47.23
CA SER A 306 18.54 -60.37 -48.19
C SER A 306 17.02 -60.16 -48.31
N ALA A 307 16.60 -58.90 -48.29
CA ALA A 307 15.20 -58.51 -48.46
C ALA A 307 15.07 -57.47 -49.57
N ASP A 308 14.20 -57.73 -50.53
CA ASP A 308 13.82 -56.78 -51.57
C ASP A 308 13.02 -55.64 -50.96
N ILE A 309 13.57 -54.43 -51.07
CA ILE A 309 12.93 -53.21 -50.59
C ILE A 309 12.57 -52.26 -51.73
N SER A 310 12.61 -52.73 -52.99
CA SER A 310 12.26 -51.93 -54.19
C SER A 310 10.82 -51.42 -54.18
N ALA A 311 9.90 -52.08 -53.47
CA ALA A 311 8.54 -51.56 -53.27
C ALA A 311 8.49 -50.26 -52.45
N LEU A 312 9.59 -49.88 -51.79
CA LEU A 312 9.76 -48.58 -51.13
C LEU A 312 10.43 -47.53 -52.04
N ASP A 313 10.79 -47.89 -53.28
CA ASP A 313 11.38 -46.95 -54.24
C ASP A 313 10.30 -46.06 -54.87
N ASP A 314 10.21 -44.83 -54.36
CA ASP A 314 9.31 -43.80 -54.88
C ASP A 314 9.90 -43.04 -56.08
N SER A 315 11.07 -43.41 -56.61
CA SER A 315 11.76 -42.65 -57.69
C SER A 315 10.89 -42.45 -58.93
N ALA A 316 10.07 -43.44 -59.31
CA ALA A 316 9.14 -43.31 -60.44
C ALA A 316 8.00 -42.31 -60.16
N ALA A 317 7.48 -42.29 -58.93
CA ALA A 317 6.46 -41.34 -58.52
C ALA A 317 7.01 -39.91 -58.40
N ILE A 318 8.24 -39.77 -57.89
CA ILE A 318 8.96 -38.49 -57.81
C ILE A 318 9.25 -37.97 -59.22
N ALA A 319 9.68 -38.81 -60.16
CA ALA A 319 9.91 -38.39 -61.54
C ALA A 319 8.64 -37.93 -62.25
N ALA A 320 7.50 -38.60 -62.01
CA ALA A 320 6.21 -38.17 -62.52
C ALA A 320 5.77 -36.82 -61.92
N LEU A 321 5.93 -36.64 -60.60
CA LEU A 321 5.64 -35.38 -59.93
C LEU A 321 6.53 -34.25 -60.45
N GLN A 322 7.81 -34.52 -60.68
CA GLN A 322 8.74 -33.54 -61.24
C GLN A 322 8.32 -33.09 -62.64
N ALA A 323 7.91 -34.03 -63.51
CA ALA A 323 7.42 -33.69 -64.84
C ALA A 323 6.14 -32.82 -64.80
N ASP A 324 5.23 -33.10 -63.86
CA ASP A 324 4.03 -32.28 -63.64
C ASP A 324 4.38 -30.88 -63.11
N VAL A 325 5.37 -30.78 -62.20
CA VAL A 325 5.87 -29.50 -61.68
C VAL A 325 6.53 -28.67 -62.78
N ASP A 326 7.42 -29.27 -63.57
CA ASP A 326 8.12 -28.59 -64.68
C ASP A 326 7.13 -28.10 -65.75
N ALA A 327 6.09 -28.89 -66.03
CA ALA A 327 5.01 -28.50 -66.94
C ALA A 327 4.21 -27.32 -66.38
N ASN A 328 3.84 -27.37 -65.10
CA ASN A 328 3.13 -26.26 -64.44
C ASN A 328 3.98 -24.98 -64.39
N GLU A 329 5.29 -25.09 -64.17
CA GLU A 329 6.23 -23.97 -64.20
C GLU A 329 6.28 -23.36 -65.60
N THR A 330 6.41 -24.19 -66.64
CA THR A 330 6.39 -23.74 -68.04
C THR A 330 5.08 -23.04 -68.42
N ASP A 331 3.94 -23.60 -68.02
CA ASP A 331 2.62 -23.02 -68.29
C ASP A 331 2.44 -21.68 -67.55
N ALA A 332 2.92 -21.58 -66.31
CA ALA A 332 2.89 -20.35 -65.54
C ALA A 332 3.78 -19.25 -66.17
N ASP A 333 5.01 -19.60 -66.57
CA ASP A 333 5.94 -18.69 -67.22
C ASP A 333 5.37 -18.16 -68.54
N ASN A 334 4.79 -19.02 -69.37
CA ASN A 334 4.14 -18.61 -70.62
C ASN A 334 2.97 -17.67 -70.37
N ALA A 335 2.14 -17.93 -69.35
CA ALA A 335 1.02 -17.07 -68.99
C ALA A 335 1.46 -15.70 -68.48
N ILE A 336 2.54 -15.64 -67.69
CA ILE A 336 3.13 -14.40 -67.19
C ILE A 336 3.74 -13.60 -68.35
N ALA A 337 4.51 -14.25 -69.23
CA ALA A 337 5.11 -13.60 -70.39
C ALA A 337 4.05 -12.99 -71.32
N LEU A 338 2.92 -13.67 -71.52
CA LEU A 338 1.80 -13.14 -72.30
C LEU A 338 1.16 -11.90 -71.64
N LYS A 339 1.01 -11.87 -70.31
CA LYS A 339 0.51 -10.67 -69.60
C LYS A 339 1.48 -9.50 -69.65
N GLU A 340 2.78 -9.77 -69.58
CA GLU A 340 3.82 -8.75 -69.55
C GLU A 340 4.24 -8.24 -70.94
N ASP A 341 3.86 -8.94 -72.00
CA ASP A 341 4.10 -8.55 -73.39
C ASP A 341 3.56 -7.14 -73.66
N ALA A 342 4.45 -6.29 -74.19
CA ALA A 342 4.11 -4.92 -74.57
C ALA A 342 3.00 -4.88 -75.64
N ALA A 343 2.87 -5.92 -76.47
CA ALA A 343 1.79 -6.03 -77.44
C ALA A 343 0.39 -6.15 -76.79
N ASN A 344 0.32 -6.65 -75.54
CA ASN A 344 -0.91 -6.80 -74.77
C ASN A 344 -1.15 -5.63 -73.78
N LYS A 345 -0.32 -4.57 -73.84
CA LYS A 345 -0.43 -3.39 -72.98
C LYS A 345 -0.87 -2.17 -73.79
N SER A 346 -1.97 -1.55 -73.37
CA SER A 346 -2.49 -0.31 -73.99
C SER A 346 -1.87 0.93 -73.35
N THR A 347 -1.32 1.80 -74.20
CA THR A 347 -0.89 3.16 -73.83
C THR A 347 -1.97 4.21 -74.09
N ASP A 348 -3.18 3.79 -74.48
CA ASP A 348 -4.30 4.69 -74.71
C ASP A 348 -4.82 5.28 -73.41
N VAL A 349 -4.53 6.57 -73.22
CA VAL A 349 -4.93 7.38 -72.07
C VAL A 349 -6.43 7.63 -71.99
N ASN A 350 -7.20 7.30 -73.03
CA ASN A 350 -8.66 7.42 -73.03
C ASN A 350 -9.37 6.13 -72.63
N LEU A 351 -8.63 5.04 -72.37
CA LEU A 351 -9.16 3.71 -72.07
C LEU A 351 -10.23 3.24 -73.09
N ALA A 352 -10.07 3.59 -74.37
CA ALA A 352 -11.10 3.44 -75.39
C ALA A 352 -11.04 2.10 -76.15
N ASP A 353 -10.33 1.09 -75.63
CA ASP A 353 -10.27 -0.25 -76.23
C ASP A 353 -11.64 -0.94 -76.15
N ALA A 354 -12.37 -0.93 -77.26
CA ALA A 354 -13.68 -1.55 -77.38
C ALA A 354 -13.63 -3.09 -77.51
N THR A 355 -12.44 -3.69 -77.68
CA THR A 355 -12.28 -5.15 -77.87
C THR A 355 -11.88 -5.91 -76.61
N ASN A 356 -11.60 -5.22 -75.48
CA ASN A 356 -11.17 -5.83 -74.21
C ASN A 356 -9.95 -6.75 -74.35
N THR A 357 -9.08 -6.47 -75.32
CA THR A 357 -7.94 -7.33 -75.67
C THR A 357 -6.65 -6.89 -75.03
N LEU A 358 -6.53 -5.61 -74.66
CA LEU A 358 -5.32 -5.03 -74.08
C LEU A 358 -5.52 -4.65 -72.61
N PHE A 359 -4.52 -4.89 -71.77
CA PHE A 359 -4.47 -4.40 -70.39
C PHE A 359 -4.01 -2.93 -70.38
N PRO A 360 -4.67 -2.02 -69.66
CA PRO A 360 -4.23 -0.63 -69.62
C PRO A 360 -2.93 -0.49 -68.81
N THR A 361 -2.00 0.34 -69.30
CA THR A 361 -0.78 0.66 -68.55
C THR A 361 -1.07 1.59 -67.37
N GLU A 362 -0.24 1.52 -66.33
CA GLU A 362 -0.34 2.40 -65.14
C GLU A 362 -0.43 3.87 -65.53
N LEU A 363 0.42 4.33 -66.46
CA LEU A 363 0.40 5.71 -66.94
C LEU A 363 -0.90 6.07 -67.68
N ALA A 364 -1.47 5.14 -68.46
CA ALA A 364 -2.75 5.36 -69.14
C ALA A 364 -3.91 5.49 -68.16
N VAL A 365 -3.99 4.62 -67.14
CA VAL A 365 -5.00 4.70 -66.08
C VAL A 365 -4.82 5.95 -65.25
N LYS A 366 -3.59 6.27 -64.84
CA LYS A 366 -3.28 7.49 -64.08
C LYS A 366 -3.70 8.73 -64.85
N THR A 367 -3.34 8.83 -66.13
CA THR A 367 -3.71 9.98 -66.97
C THR A 367 -5.22 10.10 -67.12
N TYR A 368 -5.92 8.99 -67.34
CA TYR A 368 -7.38 8.98 -67.41
C TYR A 368 -8.03 9.41 -66.10
N VAL A 369 -7.64 8.81 -64.97
CA VAL A 369 -8.18 9.12 -63.64
C VAL A 369 -7.85 10.55 -63.23
N ASP A 370 -6.63 11.03 -63.44
CA ASP A 370 -6.24 12.42 -63.16
C ASP A 370 -7.06 13.39 -64.00
N ALA A 371 -7.33 13.08 -65.28
CA ALA A 371 -8.19 13.90 -66.13
C ALA A 371 -9.66 13.88 -65.69
N GLN A 372 -10.17 12.74 -65.21
CA GLN A 372 -11.53 12.66 -64.65
C GLN A 372 -11.62 13.42 -63.31
N VAL A 373 -10.66 13.23 -62.39
CA VAL A 373 -10.61 13.87 -61.07
C VAL A 373 -10.35 15.37 -61.17
N GLY A 374 -9.43 15.79 -62.05
CA GLY A 374 -9.21 17.21 -62.34
C GLY A 374 -10.36 17.88 -63.10
N GLY A 375 -11.25 17.09 -63.69
CA GLY A 375 -12.50 17.54 -64.32
C GLY A 375 -13.72 17.54 -63.38
N ILE A 376 -13.60 16.96 -62.18
CA ILE A 376 -14.56 17.19 -61.09
C ILE A 376 -14.24 18.59 -60.56
N ALA A 377 -15.04 19.58 -60.95
CA ALA A 377 -15.04 20.84 -60.22
C ALA A 377 -15.31 20.48 -58.74
N PRO A 378 -14.42 20.84 -57.78
CA PRO A 378 -14.77 20.74 -56.38
C PRO A 378 -16.10 21.47 -56.20
N ASP A 379 -16.98 20.88 -55.40
CA ASP A 379 -18.16 21.56 -54.90
C ASP A 379 -17.75 22.98 -54.46
N ASP A 380 -18.49 23.99 -54.93
CA ASP A 380 -18.08 25.41 -55.03
C ASP A 380 -17.78 26.07 -53.66
N ASP A 381 -17.99 25.34 -52.57
CA ASP A 381 -18.11 25.94 -51.24
C ASP A 381 -16.81 25.93 -50.42
N VAL A 382 -15.86 25.00 -50.65
CA VAL A 382 -14.58 24.97 -49.90
C VAL A 382 -13.41 24.51 -50.77
N SER A 383 -12.53 25.46 -51.09
CA SER A 383 -11.33 25.25 -51.92
C SER A 383 -10.09 24.82 -51.13
N ALA A 384 -9.99 25.16 -49.83
CA ALA A 384 -8.91 24.69 -48.95
C ALA A 384 -9.30 24.79 -47.46
N VAL A 385 -8.75 23.91 -46.63
CA VAL A 385 -8.79 24.00 -45.16
C VAL A 385 -7.36 23.85 -44.64
N ASP A 386 -6.93 24.75 -43.77
CA ASP A 386 -5.57 24.81 -43.20
C ASP A 386 -5.62 25.08 -41.69
N PHE A 387 -4.67 24.52 -40.94
CA PHE A 387 -4.53 24.74 -39.50
C PHE A 387 -3.06 24.99 -39.18
N ASP A 388 -2.74 26.19 -38.70
CA ASP A 388 -1.38 26.65 -38.44
C ASP A 388 -0.93 26.43 -36.97
N GLY A 389 -1.75 25.75 -36.17
CA GLY A 389 -1.54 25.55 -34.73
C GLY A 389 -2.29 26.56 -33.85
N THR A 390 -2.75 27.69 -34.39
CA THR A 390 -3.53 28.71 -33.66
C THR A 390 -4.90 28.91 -34.30
N ASN A 391 -4.94 29.06 -35.63
CA ASN A 391 -6.14 29.37 -36.38
C ASN A 391 -6.53 28.23 -37.31
N LEU A 392 -7.82 27.89 -37.32
CA LEU A 392 -8.41 27.06 -38.37
C LEU A 392 -8.91 27.98 -39.49
N SER A 393 -8.35 27.79 -40.68
CA SER A 393 -8.62 28.62 -41.86
C SER A 393 -9.34 27.83 -42.94
N VAL A 394 -10.45 28.35 -43.44
CA VAL A 394 -11.25 27.77 -44.53
C VAL A 394 -11.26 28.76 -45.69
N THR A 395 -10.89 28.32 -46.89
CA THR A 395 -10.80 29.16 -48.09
C THR A 395 -11.83 28.72 -49.12
N GLU A 396 -12.62 29.68 -49.61
CA GLU A 396 -13.65 29.50 -50.64
C GLU A 396 -13.46 30.57 -51.73
N GLY A 397 -13.31 30.16 -52.99
CA GLY A 397 -13.21 31.10 -54.11
C GLY A 397 -12.09 32.14 -54.01
N GLY A 398 -11.03 31.84 -53.25
CA GLY A 398 -9.90 32.76 -52.98
C GLY A 398 -10.07 33.69 -51.77
N ASN A 399 -11.18 33.60 -51.04
CA ASN A 399 -11.39 34.28 -49.76
C ASN A 399 -11.16 33.30 -48.61
N THR A 400 -10.31 33.67 -47.65
CA THR A 400 -10.03 32.84 -46.47
C THR A 400 -10.74 33.42 -45.25
N LEU A 401 -11.61 32.63 -44.62
CA LEU A 401 -12.13 32.87 -43.28
C LEU A 401 -11.25 32.11 -42.29
N SER A 402 -10.65 32.84 -41.35
CA SER A 402 -9.78 32.28 -40.32
C SER A 402 -10.41 32.50 -38.96
N ALA A 403 -10.51 31.44 -38.16
CA ALA A 403 -11.00 31.49 -36.80
C ALA A 403 -9.88 31.06 -35.84
N ASP A 404 -9.53 31.96 -34.92
CA ASP A 404 -8.66 31.65 -33.80
C ASP A 404 -9.37 30.65 -32.88
N ILE A 405 -8.76 29.47 -32.72
CA ILE A 405 -9.25 28.41 -31.84
C ILE A 405 -8.31 28.18 -30.65
N SER A 406 -7.34 29.08 -30.42
CA SER A 406 -6.41 29.01 -29.28
C SER A 406 -7.11 28.98 -27.92
N ALA A 407 -8.31 29.55 -27.82
CA ALA A 407 -9.12 29.46 -26.59
C ALA A 407 -9.60 28.03 -26.26
N LEU A 408 -9.46 27.08 -27.19
CA LEU A 408 -9.69 25.64 -26.97
C LEU A 408 -8.40 24.89 -26.58
N ASP A 409 -7.25 25.58 -26.52
CA ASP A 409 -5.99 24.98 -26.08
C ASP A 409 -5.95 24.86 -24.54
N ASP A 410 -6.22 23.66 -24.05
CA ASP A 410 -6.15 23.33 -22.63
C ASP A 410 -4.73 22.95 -22.18
N SER A 411 -3.70 23.06 -23.03
CA SER A 411 -2.33 22.63 -22.70
C SER A 411 -1.76 23.34 -21.46
N ALA A 412 -2.07 24.62 -21.27
CA ALA A 412 -1.65 25.37 -20.08
C ALA A 412 -2.37 24.88 -18.80
N ALA A 413 -3.66 24.55 -18.89
CA ALA A 413 -4.44 24.02 -17.78
C ALA A 413 -3.98 22.60 -17.40
N ILE A 414 -3.66 21.77 -18.39
CA ILE A 414 -3.09 20.43 -18.20
C ILE A 414 -1.72 20.52 -17.54
N ALA A 415 -0.85 21.45 -17.97
CA ALA A 415 0.46 21.66 -17.36
C ALA A 415 0.37 22.11 -15.89
N ALA A 416 -0.59 22.99 -15.57
CA ALA A 416 -0.86 23.40 -14.20
C ALA A 416 -1.36 22.23 -13.33
N LEU A 417 -2.30 21.42 -13.85
CA LEU A 417 -2.78 20.23 -13.16
C LEU A 417 -1.66 19.21 -12.93
N GLN A 418 -0.77 19.02 -13.90
CA GLN A 418 0.37 18.12 -13.76
C GLN A 418 1.32 18.61 -12.65
N ALA A 419 1.62 19.90 -12.60
CA ALA A 419 2.46 20.46 -11.54
C ALA A 419 1.83 20.28 -10.14
N ASP A 420 0.50 20.44 -10.01
CA ASP A 420 -0.22 20.18 -8.77
C ASP A 420 -0.18 18.69 -8.37
N VAL A 421 -0.28 17.77 -9.34
CA VAL A 421 -0.17 16.32 -9.10
C VAL A 421 1.24 15.96 -8.66
N ASP A 422 2.27 16.45 -9.34
CA ASP A 422 3.67 16.18 -9.02
C ASP A 422 4.05 16.73 -7.62
N ALA A 423 3.50 17.90 -7.25
CA ALA A 423 3.66 18.46 -5.92
C ALA A 423 2.97 17.59 -4.85
N ASN A 424 1.74 17.14 -5.09
CA ASN A 424 1.02 16.24 -4.18
C ASN A 424 1.74 14.89 -4.01
N GLU A 425 2.32 14.34 -5.08
CA GLU A 425 3.12 13.12 -5.02
C GLU A 425 4.37 13.32 -4.17
N THR A 426 5.07 14.43 -4.37
CA THR A 426 6.25 14.80 -3.56
C THR A 426 5.91 14.98 -2.07
N ASP A 427 4.81 15.67 -1.77
CA ASP A 427 4.35 15.89 -0.39
C ASP A 427 3.95 14.57 0.29
N ALA A 428 3.29 13.67 -0.45
CA ALA A 428 2.93 12.34 0.05
C ALA A 428 4.16 11.48 0.35
N ASP A 429 5.14 11.47 -0.56
CA ASP A 429 6.38 10.71 -0.40
C ASP A 429 7.17 11.21 0.82
N ASN A 430 7.30 12.53 0.99
CA ASN A 430 7.96 13.13 2.14
C ASN A 430 7.26 12.75 3.46
N ALA A 431 5.92 12.79 3.49
CA ALA A 431 5.14 12.43 4.69
C ALA A 431 5.27 10.94 5.05
N ILE A 432 5.35 10.05 4.06
CA ILE A 432 5.57 8.62 4.27
C ILE A 432 6.99 8.38 4.79
N ALA A 433 8.00 9.00 4.18
CA ALA A 433 9.39 8.89 4.60
C ALA A 433 9.59 9.30 6.07
N LEU A 434 8.96 10.41 6.50
CA LEU A 434 8.97 10.85 7.90
C LEU A 434 8.38 9.83 8.87
N LYS A 435 7.29 9.13 8.51
CA LYS A 435 6.68 8.10 9.39
C LYS A 435 7.52 6.83 9.47
N GLU A 436 8.19 6.46 8.37
CA GLU A 436 9.02 5.26 8.29
C GLU A 436 10.44 5.49 8.85
N ASP A 437 10.85 6.75 9.00
CA ASP A 437 12.17 7.14 9.49
C ASP A 437 12.50 6.45 10.82
N ALA A 438 13.67 5.81 10.86
CA ALA A 438 14.19 5.15 12.05
C ALA A 438 14.41 6.13 13.20
N ALA A 439 14.66 7.42 12.90
CA ALA A 439 14.80 8.46 13.92
C ALA A 439 13.50 8.65 14.74
N ASN A 440 12.34 8.41 14.13
CA ASN A 440 11.03 8.51 14.77
C ASN A 440 10.55 7.16 15.35
N LYS A 441 11.42 6.15 15.45
CA LYS A 441 11.10 4.83 16.01
C LYS A 441 11.89 4.61 17.29
N SER A 442 11.18 4.56 18.42
CA SER A 442 11.77 4.28 19.72
C SER A 442 11.95 2.78 19.97
N THR A 443 13.17 2.38 20.28
CA THR A 443 13.51 1.04 20.79
C THR A 443 13.57 1.00 22.31
N ASP A 444 13.19 2.08 23.00
CA ASP A 444 13.19 2.16 24.46
C ASP A 444 12.14 1.22 25.07
N GLY A 445 12.59 0.05 25.51
CA GLY A 445 11.78 -0.95 26.20
C GLY A 445 11.26 -0.54 27.57
N THR A 446 11.58 0.67 28.06
CA THR A 446 11.06 1.22 29.32
C THR A 446 9.95 2.25 29.10
N LEU A 447 9.78 2.74 27.87
CA LEU A 447 8.90 3.87 27.51
C LEU A 447 9.12 5.11 28.40
N SER A 448 10.33 5.29 28.93
CA SER A 448 10.67 6.33 29.90
C SER A 448 10.72 7.72 29.27
N GLY A 449 11.02 7.80 27.98
CA GLY A 449 11.11 9.06 27.24
C GLY A 449 9.76 9.79 27.07
N ASN A 450 8.62 9.08 27.17
CA ASN A 450 7.27 9.63 27.00
C ASN A 450 7.17 10.65 25.84
N SER A 451 7.76 10.31 24.71
CA SER A 451 7.88 11.16 23.52
C SER A 451 6.55 11.20 22.76
N ASP A 452 6.09 12.40 22.39
CA ASP A 452 4.97 12.58 21.46
C ASP A 452 5.40 12.47 19.99
N VAL A 453 6.72 12.35 19.73
CA VAL A 453 7.32 12.32 18.40
C VAL A 453 7.66 10.89 17.98
N ASP A 454 8.16 10.06 18.90
CA ASP A 454 8.66 8.73 18.58
C ASP A 454 7.58 7.65 18.72
N PHE A 455 7.45 6.81 17.68
CA PHE A 455 6.60 5.63 17.71
C PHE A 455 7.34 4.46 18.36
N PRO A 456 6.77 3.77 19.36
CA PRO A 456 7.44 2.63 19.96
C PRO A 456 7.46 1.44 18.99
N THR A 457 8.63 0.81 18.87
CA THR A 457 8.77 -0.44 18.12
C THR A 457 8.05 -1.59 18.82
N GLU A 458 7.70 -2.65 18.07
CA GLU A 458 7.11 -3.87 18.64
C GLU A 458 7.95 -4.43 19.81
N GLN A 459 9.29 -4.41 19.65
CA GLN A 459 10.22 -4.85 20.67
C GLN A 459 10.17 -3.96 21.92
N ALA A 460 10.08 -2.64 21.77
CA ALA A 460 9.99 -1.71 22.90
C ALA A 460 8.72 -1.97 23.72
N VAL A 461 7.55 -2.05 23.06
CA VAL A 461 6.28 -2.34 23.72
C VAL A 461 6.31 -3.71 24.41
N LYS A 462 6.83 -4.74 23.72
CA LYS A 462 6.92 -6.08 24.31
C LYS A 462 7.80 -6.10 25.56
N THR A 463 8.96 -5.43 25.51
CA THR A 463 9.91 -5.38 26.63
C THR A 463 9.30 -4.67 27.84
N TYR A 464 8.61 -3.56 27.60
CA TYR A 464 7.91 -2.81 28.65
C TYR A 464 6.84 -3.67 29.31
N VAL A 465 5.94 -4.25 28.51
CA VAL A 465 4.83 -5.08 29.02
C VAL A 465 5.35 -6.31 29.77
N ASP A 466 6.38 -6.99 29.24
CA ASP A 466 6.95 -8.17 29.91
C ASP A 466 7.60 -7.80 31.25
N THR A 467 8.24 -6.64 31.33
CA THR A 467 8.87 -6.13 32.55
C THR A 467 7.81 -5.75 33.60
N GLU A 468 6.79 -4.99 33.20
CA GLU A 468 5.69 -4.60 34.09
C GLU A 468 4.93 -5.83 34.60
N VAL A 469 4.62 -6.79 33.72
CA VAL A 469 3.92 -8.03 34.10
C VAL A 469 4.81 -8.93 34.97
N GLY A 470 6.12 -9.00 34.68
CA GLY A 470 7.09 -9.74 35.48
C GLY A 470 7.31 -9.14 36.88
N ALA A 471 7.09 -7.84 37.03
CA ALA A 471 7.17 -7.14 38.31
C ALA A 471 5.91 -7.30 39.19
N ILE A 472 4.80 -7.84 38.65
CA ILE A 472 3.58 -8.11 39.43
C ILE A 472 3.87 -9.28 40.39
N ASN A 473 4.15 -8.93 41.64
CA ASN A 473 4.36 -9.94 42.67
C ASN A 473 3.00 -10.45 43.17
N THR A 474 2.57 -11.63 42.70
CA THR A 474 1.28 -12.25 43.07
C THR A 474 1.21 -12.64 44.55
N VAL A 475 2.35 -12.71 45.25
CA VAL A 475 2.48 -13.03 46.67
C VAL A 475 3.59 -12.17 47.27
N GLY A 476 3.31 -11.47 48.39
CA GLY A 476 4.31 -10.64 49.07
C GLY A 476 5.52 -11.46 49.56
N ALA A 477 6.72 -10.89 49.45
CA ALA A 477 7.98 -11.55 49.77
C ALA A 477 8.34 -11.52 51.28
N GLU A 478 7.45 -10.98 52.11
CA GLU A 478 7.68 -10.83 53.54
C GLU A 478 7.85 -12.20 54.23
N THR A 479 8.82 -12.31 55.13
CA THR A 479 9.15 -13.57 55.82
C THR A 479 8.06 -14.08 56.76
N ASN A 480 7.06 -13.25 57.08
CA ASN A 480 5.88 -13.60 57.86
C ASN A 480 4.63 -13.87 57.00
N ASN A 481 4.77 -13.93 55.68
CA ASN A 481 3.65 -14.23 54.80
C ASN A 481 3.23 -15.71 54.92
N SER A 482 1.93 -15.94 55.11
CA SER A 482 1.36 -17.30 55.18
C SER A 482 0.86 -17.81 53.83
N ILE A 483 1.02 -17.02 52.77
CA ILE A 483 0.66 -17.31 51.40
C ILE A 483 1.95 -17.55 50.62
N SER A 484 2.00 -18.56 49.76
CA SER A 484 3.10 -18.86 48.84
C SER A 484 2.62 -18.86 47.39
N ALA A 485 3.55 -18.83 46.43
CA ALA A 485 3.19 -19.02 45.02
C ALA A 485 2.88 -20.51 44.77
N GLY A 486 1.69 -20.80 44.27
CA GLY A 486 1.29 -22.13 43.81
C GLY A 486 2.01 -22.52 42.52
N ALA A 487 1.98 -23.80 42.16
CA ALA A 487 2.64 -24.34 40.97
C ALA A 487 2.17 -23.72 39.63
N ASN A 488 1.00 -23.08 39.62
CA ASN A 488 0.46 -22.34 38.49
C ASN A 488 0.79 -20.83 38.52
N GLY A 489 1.63 -20.37 39.45
CA GLY A 489 2.02 -18.96 39.62
C GLY A 489 1.02 -18.10 40.41
N GLY A 490 -0.10 -18.66 40.88
CA GLY A 490 -1.10 -17.93 41.67
C GLY A 490 -0.83 -17.94 43.19
N ALA A 491 -1.55 -17.10 43.94
CA ALA A 491 -1.48 -17.10 45.40
C ALA A 491 -2.07 -18.40 45.99
N PHE A 492 -1.34 -19.06 46.89
CA PHE A 492 -1.72 -20.29 47.56
C PHE A 492 -1.63 -20.13 49.09
N TYR A 493 -2.73 -20.39 49.79
CA TYR A 493 -2.80 -20.37 51.25
C TYR A 493 -3.11 -21.78 51.76
N GLU A 494 -2.16 -22.36 52.49
CA GLU A 494 -2.39 -23.61 53.20
C GLU A 494 -2.73 -23.34 54.66
N SER A 495 -4.00 -23.57 55.02
CA SER A 495 -4.43 -23.39 56.41
C SER A 495 -3.70 -24.37 57.35
N PRO A 496 -3.13 -23.89 58.48
CA PRO A 496 -2.62 -24.78 59.53
C PRO A 496 -3.75 -25.51 60.25
N ILE A 497 -4.99 -25.01 60.20
CA ILE A 497 -6.17 -25.73 60.68
C ILE A 497 -6.58 -26.74 59.62
N LYS A 498 -6.37 -28.03 59.89
CA LYS A 498 -6.65 -29.14 58.96
C LYS A 498 -8.04 -29.74 59.13
N ALA A 499 -8.57 -29.72 60.35
CA ALA A 499 -9.94 -30.13 60.62
C ALA A 499 -10.45 -29.49 61.91
N PHE A 500 -11.74 -29.22 62.01
CA PHE A 500 -12.37 -28.83 63.27
C PHE A 500 -13.80 -29.32 63.30
N GLY A 501 -14.36 -29.48 64.49
CA GLY A 501 -15.75 -29.91 64.59
C GLY A 501 -16.33 -29.91 65.99
N LYS A 502 -17.66 -29.89 66.03
CA LYS A 502 -18.51 -30.07 67.21
C LYS A 502 -19.18 -31.44 67.12
N ILE A 503 -18.93 -32.27 68.13
CA ILE A 503 -19.50 -33.62 68.26
C ILE A 503 -20.55 -33.61 69.37
N GLY A 504 -21.72 -34.17 69.08
CA GLY A 504 -22.83 -34.28 70.04
C GLY A 504 -22.59 -35.37 71.08
N SER A 505 -23.35 -35.31 72.18
CA SER A 505 -23.24 -36.27 73.30
C SER A 505 -23.55 -37.73 72.92
N ASN A 506 -24.31 -37.95 71.84
CA ASN A 506 -24.56 -39.27 71.24
C ASN A 506 -23.44 -39.75 70.31
N GLY A 507 -22.45 -38.91 70.01
CA GLY A 507 -21.35 -39.17 69.07
C GLY A 507 -21.62 -38.75 67.63
N SER A 508 -22.77 -38.12 67.32
CA SER A 508 -23.03 -37.60 65.98
C SER A 508 -22.25 -36.32 65.74
N VAL A 509 -21.74 -36.14 64.51
CA VAL A 509 -21.17 -34.87 64.06
C VAL A 509 -22.28 -33.83 63.97
N ILE A 510 -22.18 -32.73 64.72
CA ILE A 510 -23.13 -31.60 64.65
C ILE A 510 -22.70 -30.62 63.55
N ARG A 511 -21.40 -30.30 63.51
CA ARG A 511 -20.78 -29.48 62.48
C ARG A 511 -19.29 -29.79 62.45
N ALA A 512 -18.72 -30.15 61.31
CA ALA A 512 -17.28 -30.38 61.20
C ALA A 512 -16.79 -30.13 59.78
N THR A 513 -15.47 -30.06 59.61
CA THR A 513 -14.81 -30.12 58.30
C THR A 513 -15.34 -31.31 57.50
N THR A 514 -15.60 -31.11 56.21
CA THR A 514 -16.09 -32.14 55.30
C THR A 514 -15.22 -33.40 55.37
N GLY A 515 -15.85 -34.57 55.54
CA GLY A 515 -15.16 -35.86 55.65
C GLY A 515 -14.81 -36.29 57.09
N VAL A 516 -14.95 -35.41 58.08
CA VAL A 516 -14.88 -35.83 59.49
C VAL A 516 -16.08 -36.71 59.84
N THR A 517 -15.83 -37.84 60.51
CA THR A 517 -16.88 -38.67 61.11
C THR A 517 -16.61 -38.90 62.58
N SER A 518 -17.65 -39.25 63.35
CA SER A 518 -17.49 -39.61 64.75
C SER A 518 -18.41 -40.76 65.15
N THR A 519 -17.91 -41.59 66.05
CA THR A 519 -18.62 -42.75 66.60
C THR A 519 -18.43 -42.79 68.11
N ARG A 520 -19.52 -42.88 68.87
CA ARG A 520 -19.43 -43.15 70.30
C ARG A 520 -19.10 -44.63 70.52
N LEU A 521 -17.96 -44.91 71.15
CA LEU A 521 -17.49 -46.26 71.44
C LEU A 521 -18.07 -46.82 72.74
N SER A 522 -18.20 -45.96 73.76
CA SER A 522 -18.80 -46.26 75.07
C SER A 522 -19.21 -44.96 75.76
N THR A 523 -19.80 -45.02 76.95
CA THR A 523 -20.12 -43.81 77.72
C THR A 523 -18.90 -42.92 77.88
N GLY A 524 -18.99 -41.67 77.45
CA GLY A 524 -17.91 -40.68 77.50
C GLY A 524 -16.67 -41.01 76.66
N ARG A 525 -16.75 -41.93 75.70
CA ARG A 525 -15.63 -42.25 74.78
C ARG A 525 -16.10 -42.19 73.33
N TYR A 526 -15.43 -41.36 72.55
CA TYR A 526 -15.76 -41.08 71.15
C TYR A 526 -14.53 -41.31 70.29
N ARG A 527 -14.69 -41.88 69.10
CA ARG A 527 -13.67 -41.86 68.05
C ARG A 527 -14.04 -40.77 67.07
N VAL A 528 -13.09 -39.92 66.73
CA VAL A 528 -13.18 -38.99 65.60
C VAL A 528 -12.27 -39.52 64.51
N THR A 529 -12.80 -39.59 63.30
CA THR A 529 -12.05 -39.96 62.10
C THR A 529 -11.91 -38.72 61.23
N LEU A 530 -10.68 -38.40 60.86
CA LEU A 530 -10.33 -37.32 59.96
C LEU A 530 -10.41 -37.77 58.50
N PRO A 531 -10.66 -36.87 57.54
CA PRO A 531 -10.53 -37.18 56.12
C PRO A 531 -9.10 -37.61 55.79
N THR A 532 -8.96 -38.53 54.83
CA THR A 532 -7.65 -39.00 54.38
C THR A 532 -6.81 -37.83 53.84
N GLY A 533 -5.56 -37.72 54.30
CA GLY A 533 -4.65 -36.64 53.90
C GLY A 533 -4.89 -35.31 54.60
N ALA A 534 -5.77 -35.24 55.61
CA ALA A 534 -5.97 -34.03 56.41
C ALA A 534 -4.69 -33.64 57.16
N VAL A 535 -3.96 -34.62 57.66
CA VAL A 535 -2.73 -34.45 58.44
C VAL A 535 -1.64 -35.36 57.87
N SER A 536 -0.39 -34.95 58.03
CA SER A 536 0.79 -35.62 57.49
C SER A 536 1.15 -36.91 58.24
N ASP A 537 1.02 -36.91 59.57
CA ASP A 537 1.36 -38.04 60.43
C ASP A 537 0.45 -38.12 61.69
N ALA A 538 0.88 -38.83 62.74
CA ALA A 538 0.15 -38.98 64.00
C ALA A 538 0.55 -37.97 65.10
N ASN A 539 1.33 -36.93 64.78
CA ASN A 539 1.88 -35.92 65.71
C ASN A 539 1.21 -34.54 65.59
N TYR A 540 0.09 -34.42 64.87
CA TYR A 540 -0.69 -33.18 64.80
C TYR A 540 -1.19 -32.71 66.17
N ILE A 541 -1.53 -31.43 66.27
CA ILE A 541 -2.03 -30.82 67.49
C ILE A 541 -3.54 -31.04 67.59
N ILE A 542 -4.00 -31.59 68.71
CA ILE A 542 -5.41 -31.72 69.04
C ILE A 542 -5.76 -30.74 70.16
N GLN A 543 -6.53 -29.72 69.83
CA GLN A 543 -7.16 -28.85 70.83
C GLN A 543 -8.58 -29.34 71.08
N LEU A 544 -8.89 -29.66 72.34
CA LEU A 544 -10.22 -30.10 72.76
C LEU A 544 -10.85 -29.06 73.65
N THR A 545 -12.17 -28.93 73.56
CA THR A 545 -12.96 -28.11 74.48
C THR A 545 -14.27 -28.81 74.79
N GLN A 546 -14.78 -28.64 76.01
CA GLN A 546 -16.09 -29.14 76.41
C GLN A 546 -16.87 -28.07 77.18
N PRO A 547 -18.21 -28.13 77.20
CA PRO A 547 -19.02 -27.23 78.01
C PRO A 547 -18.78 -27.45 79.51
N GLY A 548 -18.74 -26.35 80.28
CA GLY A 548 -18.80 -26.39 81.74
C GLY A 548 -20.18 -26.85 82.25
N ARG A 549 -20.23 -27.43 83.46
CA ARG A 549 -21.45 -28.07 84.01
C ARG A 549 -22.07 -27.38 85.23
N GLY A 550 -21.56 -26.22 85.64
CA GLY A 550 -22.29 -25.29 86.52
C GLY A 550 -22.57 -25.74 87.96
N GLY A 551 -21.88 -26.76 88.49
CA GLY A 551 -21.89 -27.13 89.91
C GLY A 551 -23.09 -27.96 90.38
N ALA A 552 -23.01 -29.29 90.21
CA ALA A 552 -23.51 -30.37 91.06
C ALA A 552 -23.56 -31.69 90.25
N GLY A 553 -22.66 -32.63 90.57
CA GLY A 553 -22.55 -33.94 89.91
C GLY A 553 -21.76 -33.90 88.60
N ASN A 554 -20.45 -34.18 88.68
CA ASN A 554 -19.44 -34.02 87.62
C ASN A 554 -19.15 -32.53 87.30
N ASP A 555 -18.79 -31.75 88.30
CA ASP A 555 -18.55 -30.30 88.21
C ASP A 555 -17.13 -29.92 87.76
N ASP A 556 -16.18 -30.87 87.73
CA ASP A 556 -14.86 -30.72 87.15
C ASP A 556 -14.68 -31.63 85.93
N PRO A 557 -15.39 -31.36 84.82
CA PRO A 557 -15.33 -32.21 83.65
C PRO A 557 -13.92 -32.18 83.06
N GLY A 558 -13.25 -33.34 83.05
CA GLY A 558 -11.98 -33.54 82.37
C GLY A 558 -12.19 -34.04 80.95
N ILE A 559 -11.38 -33.56 80.01
CA ILE A 559 -11.35 -34.01 78.61
C ILE A 559 -9.91 -34.37 78.24
N SER A 560 -9.73 -35.50 77.57
CA SER A 560 -8.42 -35.95 77.09
C SER A 560 -8.56 -36.67 75.76
N TYR A 561 -7.48 -36.69 74.97
CA TYR A 561 -7.39 -37.54 73.78
C TYR A 561 -6.54 -38.78 74.05
N SER A 562 -6.69 -39.80 73.20
CA SER A 562 -5.89 -41.02 73.17
C SER A 562 -5.94 -41.64 71.78
N ASN A 563 -5.12 -42.66 71.52
CA ASN A 563 -5.13 -43.41 70.25
C ASN A 563 -5.02 -42.51 69.01
N GLN A 564 -4.14 -41.50 69.06
CA GLN A 564 -3.90 -40.61 67.94
C GLN A 564 -3.18 -41.37 66.82
N THR A 565 -3.72 -41.24 65.62
CA THR A 565 -3.22 -41.78 64.36
C THR A 565 -3.44 -40.73 63.27
N SER A 566 -2.83 -40.89 62.10
CA SER A 566 -3.01 -39.96 60.96
C SER A 566 -4.44 -39.88 60.41
N THR A 567 -5.35 -40.75 60.86
CA THR A 567 -6.75 -40.74 60.41
C THR A 567 -7.76 -40.73 61.54
N THR A 568 -7.35 -40.99 62.79
CA THR A 568 -8.28 -41.06 63.92
C THR A 568 -7.65 -40.60 65.21
N PHE A 569 -8.47 -40.13 66.14
CA PHE A 569 -8.14 -39.99 67.55
C PHE A 569 -9.38 -40.29 68.39
N GLU A 570 -9.19 -40.66 69.65
CA GLU A 570 -10.28 -40.91 70.57
C GLU A 570 -10.36 -39.83 71.64
N VAL A 571 -11.54 -39.29 71.86
CA VAL A 571 -11.85 -38.32 72.91
C VAL A 571 -12.50 -39.04 74.08
N ILE A 572 -11.97 -38.79 75.27
CA ILE A 572 -12.46 -39.30 76.53
C ILE A 572 -12.95 -38.12 77.36
N VAL A 573 -14.21 -38.19 77.78
CA VAL A 573 -14.86 -37.23 78.65
C VAL A 573 -15.27 -37.93 79.94
N GLY A 574 -14.88 -37.37 81.06
CA GLY A 574 -15.22 -37.89 82.38
C GLY A 574 -14.81 -36.95 83.49
N ASP A 575 -15.41 -37.15 84.65
CA ASP A 575 -15.16 -36.36 85.85
C ASP A 575 -13.71 -36.57 86.33
N ASN A 576 -13.08 -35.50 86.82
CA ASN A 576 -11.76 -35.55 87.44
C ASN A 576 -11.94 -35.46 88.95
N ASP A 577 -11.98 -36.60 89.63
CA ASP A 577 -12.44 -36.73 91.02
C ASP A 577 -11.42 -36.31 92.10
N ASN A 578 -10.46 -35.46 91.76
CA ASN A 578 -9.44 -34.90 92.67
C ASN A 578 -8.85 -35.90 93.69
N GLY A 579 -8.66 -37.17 93.28
CA GLY A 579 -7.76 -38.13 93.95
C GLY A 579 -8.39 -39.18 94.88
N GLY A 580 -9.42 -39.94 94.44
CA GLY A 580 -9.92 -41.05 95.27
C GLY A 580 -10.51 -42.31 94.59
N THR A 581 -11.01 -42.24 93.36
CA THR A 581 -11.69 -43.34 92.64
C THR A 581 -11.44 -43.30 91.12
N ASP A 582 -11.94 -44.29 90.37
CA ASP A 582 -11.84 -44.29 88.91
C ASP A 582 -12.73 -43.19 88.29
N ARG A 583 -12.19 -42.44 87.33
CA ARG A 583 -12.89 -41.37 86.59
C ARG A 583 -14.28 -41.83 86.10
N SER A 584 -15.34 -41.19 86.60
CA SER A 584 -16.70 -41.44 86.13
C SER A 584 -16.90 -40.85 84.74
N ARG A 585 -17.10 -41.72 83.73
CA ARG A 585 -17.34 -41.28 82.34
C ARG A 585 -18.79 -40.85 82.16
N PHE A 586 -18.98 -39.77 81.42
CA PHE A 586 -20.31 -39.31 81.03
C PHE A 586 -20.32 -38.85 79.57
N ASN A 587 -21.49 -38.91 78.95
CA ASN A 587 -21.66 -38.39 77.60
C ASN A 587 -21.75 -36.86 77.63
N SER A 588 -20.99 -36.21 76.75
CA SER A 588 -20.99 -34.76 76.60
C SER A 588 -20.75 -34.40 75.15
N GLU A 589 -21.25 -33.23 74.74
CA GLU A 589 -20.72 -32.63 73.53
C GLU A 589 -19.29 -32.13 73.78
N PHE A 590 -18.51 -32.07 72.70
CA PHE A 590 -17.17 -31.49 72.71
C PHE A 590 -16.85 -30.88 71.34
N MET A 591 -15.86 -30.00 71.33
CA MET A 591 -15.30 -29.40 70.13
C MET A 591 -13.85 -29.84 70.00
N PHE A 592 -13.39 -29.93 68.77
CA PHE A 592 -11.99 -30.14 68.47
C PHE A 592 -11.52 -29.21 67.35
N THR A 593 -10.26 -28.83 67.41
CA THR A 593 -9.50 -28.22 66.32
C THR A 593 -8.21 -29.03 66.14
N ILE A 594 -7.93 -29.41 64.90
CA ILE A 594 -6.73 -30.08 64.47
C ILE A 594 -5.84 -29.07 63.77
N LEU A 595 -4.63 -28.92 64.28
CA LEU A 595 -3.60 -28.12 63.64
C LEU A 595 -2.44 -29.02 63.20
N ASP A 596 -1.94 -28.80 61.99
CA ASP A 596 -0.76 -29.47 61.44
C ASP A 596 0.06 -28.43 60.67
N LEU A 597 1.38 -28.44 60.89
CA LEU A 597 2.31 -27.37 60.48
C LEU A 597 3.07 -27.69 59.19
#